data_AF-A0A841DNW1-F1
#
_entry.id   AF-A0A841DNW1-F1
#
_cell.length_a   1.000
_cell.length_b   1.000
_cell.length_c   1.000
_cell.angle_alpha   90.00
_cell.angle_beta   90.00
_cell.angle_gamma   90.00
#
_symmetry.space_group_name_H-M   'P 1'
#
loop_
_entity.id
_entity.type
_entity.pdbx_description
1 polymer ?
#
loop_
_entity_poly.entity_id
_entity_poly.type
_entity_poly.pdbx_seq_one_letter_code
_entity_poly.pdbx_strand_id
1 'polypeptide(L)'
;MSSAEPVGRLHRPTSPWLQLCPPGTIELDLRDGPFDAAGLTTERPVVLLDQHPLSRSRLRRTARRLGVAVERELVVLPTLAHPMIVMDDVEQAIRYFWTAVATVPPGLALTALPASAALGIARRTPWRWTGAIAPARVVIGRRS
;
A
#
# COMPACT_ATOMS: atom_id res chain seq x y z
N MET A 1 22.67 -4.74 41.42
CA MET A 1 22.01 -3.66 40.67
C MET A 1 21.74 -4.19 39.27
N SER A 2 20.49 -4.56 39.02
CA SER A 2 20.05 -5.32 37.85
C SER A 2 19.80 -4.36 36.69
N SER A 3 20.60 -4.46 35.63
CA SER A 3 20.33 -3.77 34.37
C SER A 3 19.10 -4.41 33.73
N ALA A 4 18.04 -3.63 33.55
CA ALA A 4 16.89 -4.03 32.77
C ALA A 4 17.34 -4.34 31.33
N GLU A 5 17.19 -5.59 30.91
CA GLU A 5 17.27 -5.95 29.50
C GLU A 5 16.18 -5.20 28.72
N PRO A 6 16.50 -4.59 27.56
CA PRO A 6 15.49 -4.00 26.71
C PRO A 6 14.61 -5.12 26.15
N VAL A 7 13.36 -5.14 26.61
CA VAL A 7 12.27 -5.98 26.13
C VAL A 7 12.14 -5.82 24.61
N GLY A 8 12.34 -6.94 23.90
CA GLY A 8 11.84 -7.14 22.54
C GLY A 8 12.55 -6.34 21.45
N ARG A 9 13.72 -6.82 21.01
CA ARG A 9 14.07 -6.64 19.59
C ARG A 9 13.02 -7.41 18.79
N LEU A 10 12.00 -6.71 18.29
CA LEU A 10 11.11 -7.22 17.26
C LEU A 10 12.01 -7.72 16.11
N HIS A 11 12.15 -9.04 15.99
CA HIS A 11 12.57 -9.65 14.74
C HIS A 11 11.70 -9.00 13.66
N ARG A 12 12.32 -8.34 12.66
CA ARG A 12 11.56 -7.86 11.50
C ARG A 12 10.81 -9.08 10.96
N PRO A 13 9.47 -9.13 11.07
CA PRO A 13 8.75 -10.23 10.50
C PRO A 13 8.99 -10.18 8.99
N THR A 14 9.06 -11.34 8.36
CA THR A 14 8.80 -11.52 6.94
C THR A 14 7.74 -10.51 6.49
N SER A 15 8.05 -9.71 5.46
CA SER A 15 7.22 -8.59 5.02
C SER A 15 5.73 -8.94 5.06
N PRO A 16 4.85 -8.07 5.63
CA PRO A 16 3.44 -8.41 5.83
C PRO A 16 2.72 -8.76 4.52
N TRP A 17 3.23 -8.27 3.39
CA TRP A 17 2.68 -8.55 2.06
C TRP A 17 2.93 -9.98 1.61
N LEU A 18 4.04 -10.59 2.04
CA LEU A 18 4.34 -12.00 1.74
C LEU A 18 3.36 -12.94 2.45
N GLN A 19 2.75 -12.52 3.56
CA GLN A 19 1.71 -13.30 4.25
C GLN A 19 0.40 -13.38 3.45
N LEU A 20 0.18 -12.44 2.52
CA LEU A 20 -0.98 -12.42 1.63
C LEU A 20 -0.77 -13.27 0.37
N CYS A 21 0.43 -13.84 0.19
CA CYS A 21 0.84 -14.48 -1.06
C CYS A 21 1.26 -15.93 -0.82
N PRO A 22 1.22 -16.78 -1.86
CA PRO A 22 1.75 -18.14 -1.77
C PRO A 22 3.24 -18.16 -1.36
N PRO A 23 3.73 -19.24 -0.73
CA PRO A 23 5.15 -19.41 -0.43
C PRO A 23 6.02 -19.28 -1.69
N GLY A 24 7.21 -18.68 -1.54
CA GLY A 24 8.14 -18.48 -2.66
C GLY A 24 7.87 -17.23 -3.51
N THR A 25 6.90 -16.40 -3.11
CA THR A 25 6.65 -15.08 -3.70
C THR A 25 7.89 -14.18 -3.57
N ILE A 26 8.21 -13.47 -4.65
CA ILE A 26 9.30 -12.49 -4.67
C ILE A 26 8.72 -11.10 -4.40
N GLU A 27 9.29 -10.40 -3.44
CA GLU A 27 8.96 -9.00 -3.14
C GLU A 27 9.96 -8.07 -3.83
N LEU A 28 9.44 -7.07 -4.53
CA LEU A 28 10.22 -6.02 -5.18
C LEU A 28 9.74 -4.67 -4.67
N ASP A 29 10.59 -4.02 -3.88
CA ASP A 29 10.34 -2.67 -3.39
C ASP A 29 10.93 -1.64 -4.34
N LEU A 30 10.07 -0.88 -5.02
CA LEU A 30 10.49 0.14 -5.97
C LEU A 30 11.02 1.40 -5.26
N ARG A 31 10.94 1.48 -3.93
CA ARG A 31 11.55 2.57 -3.15
C ARG A 31 13.06 2.43 -3.09
N ASP A 32 13.57 1.19 -3.15
CA ASP A 32 15.00 0.89 -3.02
C ASP A 32 15.78 1.13 -4.32
N GLY A 33 15.09 1.46 -5.42
CA GLY A 33 15.70 1.87 -6.68
C GLY A 33 15.25 1.06 -7.89
N PRO A 34 15.96 1.18 -9.02
CA PRO A 34 15.72 0.34 -10.18
C PRO A 34 16.16 -1.10 -9.87
N PHE A 35 15.28 -2.07 -10.14
CA PHE A 35 15.64 -3.48 -10.06
C PHE A 35 15.97 -4.04 -11.45
N ASP A 36 16.83 -5.05 -11.49
CA ASP A 36 17.14 -5.79 -12.71
C ASP A 36 16.09 -6.89 -12.96
N ALA A 37 15.51 -6.88 -14.15
CA ALA A 37 14.51 -7.86 -14.57
C ALA A 37 15.11 -9.21 -14.98
N ALA A 38 16.43 -9.26 -15.26
CA ALA A 38 17.09 -10.43 -15.80
C ALA A 38 17.16 -11.62 -14.81
N GLY A 39 17.02 -11.37 -13.50
CA GLY A 39 17.08 -12.39 -12.45
C GLY A 39 15.74 -12.98 -12.02
N LEU A 40 14.60 -12.52 -12.56
CA LEU A 40 13.28 -12.97 -12.14
C LEU A 40 12.86 -14.22 -12.94
N THR A 41 12.79 -15.37 -12.27
CA THR A 41 12.28 -16.60 -12.87
C THR A 41 10.79 -16.50 -13.18
N THR A 42 10.36 -17.07 -14.30
CA THR A 42 9.04 -16.87 -14.92
C THR A 42 7.84 -17.40 -14.14
N GLU A 43 8.04 -18.22 -13.10
CA GLU A 43 6.95 -18.99 -12.47
C GLU A 43 6.56 -18.52 -11.07
N ARG A 44 7.24 -17.52 -10.51
CA ARG A 44 7.00 -17.11 -9.11
C ARG A 44 6.01 -15.96 -9.04
N PRO A 45 5.07 -15.97 -8.07
CA PRO A 45 4.29 -14.78 -7.77
C PRO A 45 5.22 -13.63 -7.36
N VAL A 46 4.83 -12.42 -7.73
CA VAL A 46 5.58 -11.20 -7.49
C VAL A 46 4.69 -10.21 -6.77
N VAL A 47 5.27 -9.57 -5.75
CA VAL A 47 4.68 -8.44 -5.04
C VAL A 47 5.52 -7.22 -5.33
N LEU A 48 4.92 -6.17 -5.91
CA LEU A 48 5.56 -4.89 -6.16
C LEU A 48 5.07 -3.86 -5.14
N LEU A 49 5.97 -3.09 -4.57
CA LEU A 49 5.65 -2.08 -3.55
C LEU A 49 6.14 -0.70 -3.97
N ASP A 50 5.34 0.33 -3.71
CA ASP A 50 5.77 1.71 -3.84
C ASP A 50 4.96 2.65 -2.93
N GLN A 51 5.58 3.75 -2.51
CA GLN A 51 4.94 4.79 -1.68
C GLN A 51 5.11 6.21 -2.26
N HIS A 52 5.74 6.34 -3.42
CA HIS A 52 5.95 7.65 -4.04
C HIS A 52 4.65 8.20 -4.65
N PRO A 53 4.55 9.53 -4.85
CA PRO A 53 3.50 10.11 -5.69
C PRO A 53 3.46 9.41 -7.05
N LEU A 54 2.25 9.16 -7.57
CA LEU A 54 2.04 8.43 -8.83
C LEU A 54 2.53 6.96 -8.81
N SER A 55 2.74 6.38 -7.62
CA SER A 55 3.08 4.97 -7.40
C SER A 55 2.22 4.03 -8.23
N ARG A 56 0.93 4.31 -8.41
CA ARG A 56 0.03 3.54 -9.29
C ARG A 56 0.58 3.37 -10.71
N SER A 57 0.91 4.47 -11.36
CA SER A 57 1.40 4.46 -12.75
C SER A 57 2.78 3.82 -12.84
N ARG A 58 3.63 4.05 -11.84
CA ARG A 58 4.97 3.46 -11.76
C ARG A 58 4.86 1.94 -11.59
N LEU A 59 4.10 1.45 -10.62
CA LEU A 59 3.85 0.02 -10.38
C LEU A 59 3.26 -0.67 -11.60
N ARG A 60 2.26 -0.08 -12.26
CA ARG A 60 1.68 -0.65 -13.50
C ARG A 60 2.67 -0.70 -14.65
N ARG A 61 3.45 0.36 -14.85
CA ARG A 61 4.51 0.39 -15.90
C ARG A 61 5.55 -0.68 -15.62
N THR A 62 5.94 -0.80 -14.36
CA THR A 62 6.89 -1.80 -13.88
C THR A 62 6.37 -3.22 -14.07
N ALA A 63 5.14 -3.51 -13.67
CA ALA A 63 4.50 -4.81 -13.87
C ALA A 63 4.48 -5.20 -15.36
N ARG A 64 4.08 -4.28 -16.24
CA ARG A 64 4.10 -4.49 -17.69
C ARG A 64 5.50 -4.78 -18.22
N ARG A 65 6.51 -4.02 -17.78
CA ARG A 65 7.92 -4.25 -18.18
C ARG A 65 8.42 -5.62 -17.74
N LEU A 66 7.91 -6.12 -16.62
CA LEU A 66 8.26 -7.42 -16.07
C LEU A 66 7.43 -8.59 -16.64
N GLY A 67 6.45 -8.34 -17.51
CA GLY A 67 5.50 -9.37 -17.95
C GLY A 67 4.63 -9.89 -16.81
N VAL A 68 4.40 -9.09 -15.76
CA VAL A 68 3.56 -9.48 -14.62
C VAL A 68 2.10 -9.17 -14.95
N ALA A 69 1.30 -10.22 -15.02
CA ALA A 69 -0.15 -10.14 -15.00
C ALA A 69 -0.59 -9.73 -13.58
N VAL A 70 -1.17 -8.54 -13.49
CA VAL A 70 -1.64 -7.97 -12.21
C VAL A 70 -2.92 -8.68 -11.79
N GLU A 71 -2.88 -9.36 -10.64
CA GLU A 71 -4.03 -10.04 -10.06
C GLU A 71 -4.78 -9.12 -9.10
N ARG A 72 -4.03 -8.38 -8.26
CA ARG A 72 -4.60 -7.44 -7.30
C ARG A 72 -3.75 -6.18 -7.18
N GLU A 73 -4.42 -5.04 -7.07
CA GLU A 73 -3.80 -3.77 -6.69
C GLU A 73 -4.41 -3.35 -5.36
N LEU A 74 -3.57 -3.06 -4.37
CA LEU A 74 -3.96 -2.66 -3.03
C LEU A 74 -3.50 -1.24 -2.75
N VAL A 75 -4.34 -0.49 -2.05
CA VAL A 75 -4.02 0.77 -1.40
C VAL A 75 -3.75 0.50 0.07
N VAL A 76 -2.65 1.05 0.57
CA VAL A 76 -2.20 0.92 1.96
C VAL A 76 -2.18 2.30 2.60
N LEU A 77 -2.73 2.39 3.81
CA LEU A 77 -2.76 3.62 4.60
C LEU A 77 -2.23 3.38 6.02
N PRO A 78 -1.52 4.35 6.62
CA PRO A 78 -0.97 5.56 5.99
C PRO A 78 0.33 5.29 5.22
N THR A 79 1.07 4.22 5.53
CA THR A 79 2.37 3.91 4.90
C THR A 79 2.59 2.40 4.80
N LEU A 80 3.55 1.96 3.96
CA LEU A 80 3.95 0.56 3.89
C LEU A 80 4.65 0.06 5.17
N ALA A 81 5.31 0.96 5.91
CA ALA A 81 6.04 0.61 7.14
C ALA A 81 5.12 0.40 8.33
N HIS A 82 4.02 1.16 8.40
CA HIS A 82 3.02 1.09 9.47
C HIS A 82 1.62 1.01 8.84
N PRO A 83 1.24 -0.13 8.23
CA PRO A 83 -0.06 -0.28 7.61
C PRO A 83 -1.15 -0.39 8.69
N MET A 84 -2.14 0.48 8.62
CA MET A 84 -3.37 0.42 9.43
C MET A 84 -4.56 -0.11 8.63
N ILE A 85 -4.62 0.24 7.35
CA ILE A 85 -5.72 -0.14 6.45
C ILE A 85 -5.12 -0.61 5.13
N VAL A 86 -5.60 -1.75 4.65
CA VAL A 86 -5.29 -2.32 3.34
C VAL A 86 -6.61 -2.58 2.63
N MET A 87 -6.75 -2.05 1.41
CA MET A 87 -7.98 -2.21 0.62
C MET A 87 -7.64 -2.38 -0.86
N ASP A 88 -8.51 -3.05 -1.62
CA ASP A 88 -8.34 -3.13 -3.07
C ASP A 88 -8.49 -1.74 -3.73
N ASP A 89 -7.69 -1.45 -4.76
CA ASP A 89 -7.75 -0.21 -5.57
C ASP A 89 -8.92 -0.26 -6.57
N VAL A 90 -10.11 -0.49 -6.04
CA VAL A 90 -11.37 -0.50 -6.78
C VAL A 90 -12.31 0.57 -6.22
N GLU A 91 -13.14 1.13 -7.09
CA GLU A 91 -14.03 2.25 -6.74
C GLU A 91 -14.90 1.94 -5.51
N GLN A 92 -15.45 0.72 -5.45
CA GLN A 92 -16.35 0.30 -4.38
C GLN A 92 -15.66 0.31 -3.01
N ALA A 93 -14.43 -0.22 -2.92
CA ALA A 93 -13.66 -0.27 -1.68
C ALA A 93 -13.23 1.12 -1.21
N ILE A 94 -12.77 1.97 -2.13
CA ILE A 94 -12.37 3.35 -1.82
C ILE A 94 -13.58 4.18 -1.36
N ARG A 95 -14.72 4.05 -2.05
CA ARG A 95 -15.95 4.74 -1.66
C ARG A 95 -16.40 4.31 -0.27
N TYR A 96 -16.41 3.00 0.00
CA TYR A 96 -16.74 2.46 1.31
C TYR A 96 -15.81 2.99 2.40
N PHE A 97 -14.50 3.05 2.16
CA PHE A 97 -13.54 3.64 3.09
C PHE A 97 -13.93 5.08 3.46
N TRP A 98 -14.18 5.94 2.47
CA TRP A 98 -14.52 7.34 2.74
C TRP A 98 -15.87 7.54 3.45
N THR A 99 -16.84 6.65 3.22
CA THR A 99 -18.19 6.78 3.78
C THR A 99 -18.34 6.13 5.15
N ALA A 100 -17.69 4.99 5.38
CA ALA A 100 -17.94 4.14 6.55
C ALA A 100 -16.75 4.06 7.52
N VAL A 101 -15.52 4.25 7.05
CA VAL A 101 -14.30 4.03 7.86
C VAL A 101 -13.61 5.35 8.19
N ALA A 102 -13.50 6.26 7.22
CA ALA A 102 -12.86 7.56 7.41
C ALA A 102 -13.75 8.48 8.26
N THR A 103 -13.49 8.48 9.56
CA THR A 103 -14.14 9.34 10.56
C THR A 103 -13.15 10.33 11.15
N VAL A 104 -13.59 11.56 11.43
CA VAL A 104 -12.82 12.49 12.26
C VAL A 104 -12.89 12.00 13.71
N PRO A 105 -11.77 11.82 14.43
CA PRO A 105 -11.83 11.48 15.84
C PRO A 105 -12.56 12.58 16.64
N PRO A 106 -13.50 12.23 17.52
CA PRO A 106 -14.21 13.20 18.35
C PRO A 106 -13.24 13.84 19.35
N GLY A 107 -13.18 15.18 19.39
CA GLY A 107 -12.32 15.94 20.33
C GLY A 107 -11.47 17.05 19.70
N LEU A 108 -11.37 17.13 18.37
CA LEU A 108 -10.62 18.18 17.64
C LEU A 108 -11.53 19.31 17.09
N ALA A 109 -12.77 19.40 17.57
CA ALA A 109 -13.88 20.09 16.90
C ALA A 109 -13.65 21.56 16.50
N LEU A 110 -12.79 22.31 17.19
CA LEU A 110 -12.50 23.72 16.88
C LEU A 110 -11.39 23.92 15.83
N THR A 111 -10.46 22.97 15.68
CA THR A 111 -9.43 22.94 14.63
C THR A 111 -9.75 21.93 13.50
N ALA A 112 -10.87 21.21 13.62
CA ALA A 112 -11.30 20.15 12.71
C ALA A 112 -12.10 20.63 11.48
N LEU A 113 -12.38 21.93 11.33
CA LEU A 113 -12.99 22.47 10.11
C LEU A 113 -12.20 22.09 8.84
N PRO A 114 -10.87 22.31 8.77
CA PRO A 114 -10.08 21.87 7.61
C PRO A 114 -10.08 20.36 7.42
N ALA A 115 -10.02 19.56 8.50
CA ALA A 115 -10.07 18.10 8.40
C ALA A 115 -11.43 17.60 7.89
N SER A 116 -12.52 18.19 8.38
CA SER A 116 -13.89 17.87 7.96
C SER A 116 -14.15 18.32 6.52
N ALA A 117 -13.63 19.49 6.13
CA ALA A 117 -13.68 19.98 4.76
C ALA A 117 -12.87 19.08 3.82
N ALA A 118 -11.65 18.69 4.20
CA ALA A 118 -10.81 17.77 3.44
C ALA A 118 -11.47 16.40 3.26
N LEU A 119 -12.13 15.88 4.30
CA LEU A 119 -12.93 14.65 4.22
C LEU A 119 -14.16 14.82 3.31
N GLY A 120 -14.85 15.95 3.38
CA GLY A 120 -15.96 16.27 2.49
C GLY A 120 -15.54 16.35 1.02
N ILE A 121 -14.38 16.97 0.76
CA ILE A 121 -13.76 17.03 -0.57
C ILE A 121 -13.37 15.61 -1.00
N ALA A 122 -12.69 14.84 -0.17
CA ALA A 122 -12.28 13.47 -0.49
C ALA A 122 -13.48 12.57 -0.83
N ARG A 123 -14.59 12.69 -0.10
CA ARG A 123 -15.85 11.97 -0.36
C ARG A 123 -16.49 12.30 -1.71
N ARG A 124 -16.31 13.52 -2.21
CA ARG A 124 -16.85 13.99 -3.49
C ARG A 124 -15.86 13.89 -4.65
N THR A 125 -14.59 13.67 -4.35
CA THR A 125 -13.52 13.64 -5.33
C THR A 125 -13.59 12.31 -6.10
N PRO A 126 -13.40 12.31 -7.43
CA PRO A 126 -13.40 11.08 -8.20
C PRO A 126 -12.36 10.09 -7.66
N TRP A 127 -12.75 8.82 -7.52
CA TRP A 127 -11.91 7.76 -6.95
C TRP A 127 -10.50 7.67 -7.57
N ARG A 128 -10.39 8.04 -8.86
CA ARG A 128 -9.13 8.05 -9.62
C ARG A 128 -8.11 9.00 -9.01
N TRP A 129 -8.56 10.11 -8.41
CA TRP A 129 -7.72 11.12 -7.80
C TRP A 129 -7.34 10.76 -6.38
N THR A 130 -8.30 10.36 -5.54
CA THR A 130 -8.00 9.93 -4.16
C THR A 130 -7.14 8.69 -4.13
N GLY A 131 -7.36 7.75 -5.06
CA GLY A 131 -6.49 6.59 -5.22
C GLY A 131 -5.09 6.97 -5.69
N ALA A 132 -4.94 7.91 -6.62
CA ALA A 132 -3.63 8.32 -7.14
C ALA A 132 -2.75 9.05 -6.09
N ILE A 133 -3.39 9.72 -5.12
CA ILE A 133 -2.71 10.44 -4.02
C ILE A 133 -2.43 9.48 -2.84
N ALA A 134 -2.94 8.24 -2.88
CA ALA A 134 -2.72 7.30 -1.81
C ALA A 134 -1.21 7.08 -1.57
N PRO A 135 -0.74 7.22 -0.33
CA PRO A 135 0.67 7.29 0.01
C PRO A 135 1.40 5.96 -0.16
N ALA A 136 0.72 4.82 -0.21
CA ALA A 136 1.34 3.52 -0.31
C ALA A 136 0.48 2.54 -1.12
N ARG A 137 1.15 1.72 -1.94
CA ARG A 137 0.50 0.77 -2.85
C ARG A 137 1.27 -0.54 -2.94
N VAL A 138 0.51 -1.62 -3.07
CA VAL A 138 1.01 -2.98 -3.28
C VAL A 138 0.36 -3.55 -4.54
N VAL A 139 1.13 -4.15 -5.43
CA VAL A 139 0.61 -4.90 -6.58
C VAL A 139 1.02 -6.34 -6.42
N ILE A 140 0.06 -7.25 -6.49
CA ILE A 140 0.27 -8.69 -6.43
C ILE A 140 -0.05 -9.24 -7.81
N GLY A 141 0.84 -10.07 -8.34
CA GLY A 141 0.62 -10.71 -9.63
C GLY A 141 1.54 -11.89 -9.86
N ARG A 142 1.42 -12.48 -11.05
CA ARG A 142 2.30 -13.55 -11.52
C ARG A 142 2.87 -13.17 -12.88
N ARG A 143 4.09 -13.61 -13.15
CA ARG A 143 4.68 -13.43 -14.47
C ARG A 143 4.03 -14.41 -15.44
N SER A 144 3.71 -13.91 -16.64
CA SER A 144 3.12 -14.65 -17.76
C SER A 144 4.09 -14.71 -18.93
#